data_AF-A0A223D1J6-F1
#
_entry.id   AF-A0A223D1J6-F1
#
_cell.length_a   1.000
_cell.length_b   1.000
_cell.length_c   1.000
_cell.angle_alpha   90.00
_cell.angle_beta   90.00
_cell.angle_gamma   90.00
#
_symmetry.space_group_name_H-M   'P 1'
#
loop_
_entity.id
_entity.type
_entity.pdbx_description
1 polymer ?
#
loop_
_entity_poly.entity_id
_entity_poly.type
_entity_poly.pdbx_seq_one_letter_code
_entity_poly.pdbx_strand_id
1 'polypeptide(L)'
;MGKENYRIYKLESKEDFIIYLWSLIVSVDRHLVQYKKYLDQLEALIKENNIIDKPGIKVPKDYYEEMNDKIQKRSGHLLNLIGDYTIEGLSYKRFRNIVASNKKRGIDYGLPELDLEITKAITDFHNSRNWGMHEPASLLNAQLEEIREQTGEDPKSYLLSRIVPEISWHDFTNYEGYWLIDLFTESQHIYGGFRMVHQQMKKDYSILIGERVRIRRIKTEVRPFQSEFTLPKTSMAMQTQVYKKEIESEE
;
A
#
# COMPACT_ATOMS: atom_id res chain seq x y z
N MET A 1 18.88 33.27 -5.72
CA MET A 1 18.46 32.18 -4.82
C MET A 1 17.68 31.16 -5.64
N GLY A 2 18.04 29.87 -5.60
CA GLY A 2 17.31 28.83 -6.33
C GLY A 2 15.89 28.66 -5.80
N LYS A 3 14.93 28.38 -6.70
CA LYS A 3 13.54 28.09 -6.33
C LYS A 3 13.50 26.87 -5.41
N GLU A 4 12.88 26.99 -4.24
CA GLU A 4 12.78 25.89 -3.27
C GLU A 4 11.97 24.72 -3.88
N ASN A 5 12.48 23.49 -3.75
CA ASN A 5 11.84 22.30 -4.31
C ASN A 5 10.98 21.58 -3.25
N TYR A 6 9.71 21.96 -3.16
CA TYR A 6 8.76 21.38 -2.21
C TYR A 6 8.29 19.95 -2.55
N ARG A 7 8.70 19.38 -3.70
CA ARG A 7 8.36 17.98 -4.05
C ARG A 7 9.09 16.96 -3.17
N ILE A 8 10.26 17.34 -2.66
CA ILE A 8 11.13 16.46 -1.90
C ILE A 8 11.21 16.98 -0.48
N TYR A 9 10.67 16.20 0.46
CA TYR A 9 10.99 16.40 1.87
C TYR A 9 12.43 15.95 2.12
N LYS A 10 13.27 16.90 2.56
CA LYS A 10 14.70 16.68 2.81
C LYS A 10 14.91 16.12 4.21
N LEU A 11 15.89 15.23 4.34
CA LEU A 11 16.26 14.58 5.59
C LEU A 11 17.70 14.99 5.92
N GLU A 12 17.86 16.16 6.53
CA GLU A 12 19.17 16.80 6.77
C GLU A 12 19.54 16.85 8.26
N SER A 13 18.53 16.99 9.13
CA SER A 13 18.68 17.09 10.58
C SER A 13 17.99 15.92 11.31
N LYS A 14 18.30 15.69 12.59
CA LYS A 14 17.63 14.64 13.38
C LYS A 14 16.11 14.90 13.49
N GLU A 15 15.74 16.17 13.58
CA GLU A 15 14.36 16.67 13.65
C GLU A 15 13.58 16.28 12.40
N ASP A 16 14.18 16.38 11.21
CA ASP A 16 13.54 15.96 9.94
C ASP A 16 13.22 14.45 9.96
N PHE A 17 14.14 13.62 10.47
CA PHE A 17 13.92 12.17 10.58
C PHE A 17 12.79 11.85 11.57
N ILE A 18 12.72 12.58 12.69
CA ILE A 18 11.63 12.45 13.67
C ILE A 18 10.29 12.80 13.02
N ILE A 19 10.18 13.94 12.34
CA ILE A 19 8.94 14.39 11.69
C ILE A 19 8.52 13.42 10.58
N TYR A 20 9.46 12.99 9.75
CA TYR A 20 9.22 12.06 8.65
C TYR A 20 8.68 10.72 9.15
N LEU A 21 9.35 10.13 10.15
CA LEU A 21 8.95 8.83 10.69
C LEU A 21 7.65 8.93 11.49
N TRP A 22 7.41 10.04 12.21
CA TRP A 22 6.12 10.32 12.85
C TRP A 22 4.98 10.34 11.83
N SER A 23 5.15 11.08 10.73
CA SER A 23 4.15 11.18 9.67
C SER A 23 3.84 9.81 9.03
N LEU A 24 4.87 9.00 8.81
CA LEU A 24 4.73 7.62 8.34
C LEU A 24 3.95 6.75 9.33
N ILE A 25 4.31 6.75 10.61
CA ILE A 25 3.63 5.94 11.64
C ILE A 25 2.15 6.29 11.71
N VAL A 26 1.81 7.59 11.71
CA VAL A 26 0.41 8.05 11.74
C VAL A 26 -0.36 7.56 10.51
N SER A 27 0.24 7.70 9.33
CA SER A 27 -0.38 7.30 8.07
C SER A 27 -0.57 5.77 8.00
N VAL A 28 0.46 5.00 8.33
CA VAL A 28 0.44 3.54 8.36
C VAL A 28 -0.58 3.03 9.38
N ASP A 29 -0.63 3.56 10.62
CA ASP A 29 -1.61 3.15 11.63
C ASP A 29 -3.05 3.35 11.13
N ARG A 30 -3.34 4.50 10.50
CA ARG A 30 -4.67 4.79 9.94
C ARG A 30 -5.07 3.75 8.88
N HIS A 31 -4.16 3.41 7.97
CA HIS A 31 -4.44 2.41 6.94
C HIS A 31 -4.55 1.00 7.51
N LEU A 32 -3.73 0.64 8.51
CA LEU A 32 -3.81 -0.65 9.20
C LEU A 32 -5.15 -0.84 9.93
N VAL A 33 -5.67 0.19 10.58
CA VAL A 33 -6.99 0.13 11.24
C VAL A 33 -8.08 -0.18 10.24
N GLN A 34 -8.07 0.53 9.11
CA GLN A 34 -9.09 0.37 8.09
C GLN A 34 -8.96 -0.98 7.38
N TYR A 35 -7.73 -1.43 7.11
CA TYR A 35 -7.45 -2.75 6.56
C TYR A 35 -7.98 -3.85 7.49
N LYS A 36 -7.71 -3.77 8.80
CA LYS A 36 -8.23 -4.74 9.78
C LYS A 36 -9.75 -4.77 9.81
N LYS A 37 -10.41 -3.60 9.79
CA LYS A 37 -11.87 -3.52 9.71
C LYS A 37 -12.40 -4.26 8.47
N TYR A 38 -11.73 -4.15 7.33
CA TYR A 38 -12.15 -4.86 6.12
C TYR A 38 -11.88 -6.36 6.19
N LEU A 39 -10.78 -6.79 6.82
CA LEU A 39 -10.57 -8.22 7.14
C LEU A 39 -11.68 -8.76 8.04
N ASP A 40 -12.11 -8.00 9.05
CA ASP A 40 -13.20 -8.39 9.95
C ASP A 40 -14.54 -8.52 9.21
N GLN A 41 -14.80 -7.61 8.26
CA GLN A 41 -15.98 -7.69 7.41
C GLN A 41 -15.95 -8.90 6.47
N LEU A 42 -14.79 -9.21 5.87
CA LEU A 42 -14.62 -10.40 5.03
C LEU A 42 -14.79 -11.69 5.85
N GLU A 43 -14.21 -11.75 7.04
CA GLU A 43 -14.36 -12.90 7.93
C GLU A 43 -15.82 -13.12 8.34
N ALA A 44 -16.55 -12.04 8.66
CA ALA A 44 -17.98 -12.12 8.97
C ALA A 44 -18.77 -12.63 7.77
N LEU A 45 -18.51 -12.08 6.57
CA LEU A 45 -19.16 -12.50 5.33
C LEU A 45 -18.97 -14.00 5.05
N ILE A 46 -17.74 -14.50 5.25
CA ILE A 46 -17.39 -15.91 5.09
C ILE A 46 -18.16 -16.79 6.08
N LYS A 47 -18.26 -16.36 7.35
CA LYS A 47 -18.96 -17.11 8.41
C LYS A 47 -20.47 -17.13 8.21
N GLU A 48 -21.07 -15.97 7.96
CA GLU A 48 -22.53 -15.81 7.79
C GLU A 48 -23.08 -16.64 6.62
N ASN A 49 -22.25 -16.88 5.60
CA ASN A 49 -22.61 -17.66 4.43
C ASN A 49 -22.12 -19.13 4.49
N ASN A 50 -21.56 -19.59 5.61
CA ASN A 50 -21.01 -20.94 5.81
C ASN A 50 -20.02 -21.37 4.70
N ILE A 51 -19.22 -20.43 4.21
CA ILE A 51 -18.31 -20.65 3.08
C ILE A 51 -17.18 -21.61 3.45
N ILE A 52 -16.70 -21.58 4.70
CA ILE A 52 -15.63 -22.48 5.17
C ILE A 52 -16.05 -23.94 5.06
N ASP A 53 -17.28 -24.27 5.45
CA ASP A 53 -17.78 -25.65 5.43
C ASP A 53 -18.16 -26.11 4.02
N LYS A 54 -18.47 -25.17 3.11
CA LYS A 54 -18.89 -25.42 1.74
C LYS A 54 -18.27 -24.40 0.76
N PRO A 55 -16.97 -24.50 0.46
CA PRO A 55 -16.28 -23.46 -0.30
C PRO A 55 -16.68 -23.39 -1.79
N GLY A 56 -17.29 -24.43 -2.34
CA GLY A 56 -17.82 -24.43 -3.71
C GLY A 56 -19.19 -23.78 -3.89
N ILE A 57 -19.76 -23.14 -2.85
CA ILE A 57 -21.03 -22.43 -3.02
C ILE A 57 -20.86 -21.23 -3.95
N LYS A 58 -21.92 -20.91 -4.68
CA LYS A 58 -21.99 -19.69 -5.50
C LYS A 58 -22.32 -18.51 -4.60
N VAL A 59 -21.50 -17.48 -4.65
CA VAL A 59 -21.71 -16.21 -3.95
C VAL A 59 -21.92 -15.09 -4.96
N PRO A 60 -22.77 -14.10 -4.67
CA PRO A 60 -22.96 -12.93 -5.54
C PRO A 60 -21.62 -12.24 -5.87
N LYS A 61 -21.46 -11.81 -7.12
CA LYS A 61 -20.28 -11.07 -7.62
C LYS A 61 -19.79 -9.98 -6.66
N ASP A 62 -20.71 -9.13 -6.21
CA ASP A 62 -20.42 -7.96 -5.39
C ASP A 62 -19.76 -8.32 -4.04
N TYR A 63 -20.00 -9.53 -3.50
CA TYR A 63 -19.39 -9.97 -2.24
C TYR A 63 -17.87 -10.02 -2.36
N TYR A 64 -17.36 -10.57 -3.46
CA TYR A 64 -15.94 -10.64 -3.72
C TYR A 64 -15.39 -9.29 -4.17
N GLU A 65 -16.01 -8.68 -5.20
CA GLU A 65 -15.47 -7.46 -5.81
C GLU A 65 -15.38 -6.30 -4.81
N GLU A 66 -16.43 -6.04 -4.03
CA GLU A 66 -16.39 -4.95 -3.05
C GLU A 66 -15.33 -5.18 -1.98
N MET A 67 -15.16 -6.43 -1.53
CA MET A 67 -14.17 -6.75 -0.50
C MET A 67 -12.76 -6.65 -1.05
N ASN A 68 -12.53 -7.17 -2.26
CA ASN A 68 -11.27 -7.03 -2.96
C ASN A 68 -10.92 -5.54 -3.14
N ASP A 69 -11.84 -4.72 -3.64
CA ASP A 69 -11.61 -3.27 -3.81
C ASP A 69 -11.26 -2.56 -2.49
N LYS A 70 -12.02 -2.84 -1.42
CA LYS A 70 -11.79 -2.27 -0.09
C LYS A 70 -10.40 -2.64 0.43
N ILE A 71 -10.01 -3.91 0.31
CA ILE A 71 -8.73 -4.44 0.77
C ILE A 71 -7.58 -3.92 -0.08
N GLN A 72 -7.65 -4.06 -1.41
CA GLN A 72 -6.61 -3.64 -2.35
C GLN A 72 -6.34 -2.15 -2.23
N LYS A 73 -7.38 -1.32 -2.05
CA LYS A 73 -7.19 0.11 -1.82
C LYS A 73 -6.31 0.39 -0.61
N ARG A 74 -6.50 -0.33 0.50
CA ARG A 74 -5.70 -0.15 1.71
C ARG A 74 -4.33 -0.80 1.60
N SER A 75 -4.24 -1.95 0.94
CA SER A 75 -2.99 -2.63 0.62
C SER A 75 -2.06 -1.72 -0.19
N GLY A 76 -2.54 -1.16 -1.30
CA GLY A 76 -1.76 -0.28 -2.16
C GLY A 76 -1.20 0.95 -1.43
N HIS A 77 -1.99 1.57 -0.53
CA HIS A 77 -1.50 2.66 0.31
C HIS A 77 -0.40 2.22 1.27
N LEU A 78 -0.55 1.06 1.92
CA LEU A 78 0.46 0.51 2.83
C LEU A 78 1.75 0.12 2.07
N LEU A 79 1.62 -0.50 0.90
CA LEU A 79 2.72 -0.84 0.00
C LEU A 79 3.50 0.42 -0.41
N ASN A 80 2.83 1.53 -0.71
CA ASN A 80 3.50 2.81 -0.99
C ASN A 80 4.25 3.35 0.24
N LEU A 81 3.58 3.44 1.39
CA LEU A 81 4.15 4.00 2.62
C LEU A 81 5.29 3.15 3.21
N ILE A 82 5.35 1.86 2.88
CA ILE A 82 6.39 0.95 3.38
C ILE A 82 7.47 0.73 2.32
N GLY A 83 7.05 0.34 1.11
CA GLY A 83 7.91 -0.24 0.09
C GLY A 83 8.36 0.71 -1.02
N ASP A 84 7.81 1.92 -1.15
CA ASP A 84 8.27 2.86 -2.19
C ASP A 84 9.74 3.25 -1.97
N TYR A 85 10.46 3.60 -3.03
CA TYR A 85 11.84 4.10 -2.97
C TYR A 85 12.09 5.31 -3.89
N THR A 86 11.03 5.86 -4.50
CA THR A 86 11.14 7.09 -5.29
C THR A 86 11.63 8.25 -4.43
N ILE A 87 12.40 9.18 -5.03
CA ILE A 87 13.00 10.31 -4.30
C ILE A 87 11.96 11.26 -3.70
N GLU A 88 10.78 11.37 -4.34
CA GLU A 88 9.65 12.20 -3.90
C GLU A 88 8.72 11.43 -2.95
N GLY A 89 8.82 10.09 -2.90
CA GLY A 89 7.97 9.24 -2.09
C GLY A 89 8.21 9.38 -0.59
N LEU A 90 7.12 9.36 0.19
CA LEU A 90 7.16 9.21 1.64
C LEU A 90 7.08 7.71 1.97
N SER A 91 8.21 7.09 2.34
CA SER A 91 8.23 5.66 2.65
C SER A 91 9.28 5.23 3.66
N TYR A 92 9.00 4.12 4.34
CA TYR A 92 9.92 3.56 5.33
C TYR A 92 11.18 2.94 4.70
N LYS A 93 11.05 2.29 3.54
CA LYS A 93 12.21 1.80 2.78
C LYS A 93 13.17 2.93 2.43
N ARG A 94 12.65 4.07 1.95
CA ARG A 94 13.47 5.26 1.67
C ARG A 94 14.14 5.79 2.94
N PHE A 95 13.36 5.95 4.02
CA PHE A 95 13.89 6.38 5.32
C PHE A 95 15.09 5.53 5.75
N ARG A 96 14.94 4.20 5.79
CA ARG A 96 16.01 3.26 6.21
C ARG A 96 17.22 3.28 5.29
N ASN A 97 17.01 3.43 3.99
CA ASN A 97 18.12 3.55 3.04
C ASN A 97 18.93 4.84 3.25
N ILE A 98 18.26 5.95 3.56
CA ILE A 98 18.93 7.22 3.86
C ILE A 98 19.69 7.12 5.19
N VAL A 99 19.10 6.51 6.24
CA VAL A 99 19.79 6.23 7.51
C VAL A 99 21.07 5.43 7.27
N ALA A 100 20.99 4.34 6.50
CA ALA A 100 22.15 3.50 6.19
C ALA A 100 23.23 4.25 5.40
N SER A 101 22.81 5.11 4.45
CA SER A 101 23.73 5.95 3.68
C SER A 101 24.44 6.99 4.55
N ASN A 102 23.70 7.67 5.43
CA ASN A 102 24.24 8.66 6.37
C ASN A 102 25.24 8.02 7.34
N LYS A 103 24.95 6.81 7.83
CA LYS A 103 25.86 6.06 8.70
C LYS A 103 27.19 5.77 8.01
N LYS A 104 27.18 5.37 6.74
CA LYS A 104 28.42 5.19 5.92
C LYS A 104 29.22 6.48 5.75
N ARG A 105 28.56 7.65 5.86
CA ARG A 105 29.18 8.98 5.79
C ARG A 105 29.55 9.55 7.17
N GLY A 106 29.43 8.77 8.24
CA GLY A 106 29.78 9.17 9.60
C GLY A 106 28.68 9.88 10.39
N ILE A 107 27.45 9.95 9.87
CA ILE A 107 26.30 10.52 10.57
C ILE A 107 25.43 9.37 11.10
N ASP A 108 25.52 9.08 12.40
CA ASP A 108 24.76 8.00 13.04
C ASP A 108 23.61 8.54 13.91
N TYR A 109 22.40 8.05 13.64
CA TYR A 109 21.19 8.38 14.41
C TYR A 109 20.89 7.36 15.52
N GLY A 110 21.79 6.39 15.76
CA GLY A 110 21.66 5.36 16.79
C GLY A 110 20.68 4.23 16.42
N LEU A 111 20.23 4.19 15.16
CA LEU A 111 19.30 3.17 14.68
C LEU A 111 20.04 1.87 14.38
N PRO A 112 19.63 0.73 14.97
CA PRO A 112 20.24 -0.56 14.67
C PRO A 112 19.95 -0.99 13.23
N GLU A 113 20.73 -1.94 12.71
CA GLU A 113 20.39 -2.63 11.47
C GLU A 113 19.03 -3.31 11.60
N LEU A 114 18.32 -3.43 10.48
CA LEU A 114 17.03 -4.12 10.47
C LEU A 114 17.25 -5.61 10.55
N ASP A 115 16.38 -6.28 11.30
CA ASP A 115 16.30 -7.74 11.29
C ASP A 115 16.04 -8.24 9.85
N LEU A 116 16.55 -9.44 9.54
CA LEU A 116 16.43 -10.04 8.21
C LEU A 116 14.96 -10.17 7.78
N GLU A 117 14.08 -10.54 8.71
CA GLU A 117 12.65 -10.69 8.47
C GLU A 117 11.99 -9.36 8.07
N ILE A 118 12.34 -8.26 8.76
CA ILE A 118 11.85 -6.91 8.42
C ILE A 118 12.38 -6.49 7.05
N THR A 119 13.65 -6.72 6.79
CA THR A 119 14.30 -6.40 5.50
C THR A 119 13.64 -7.15 4.35
N LYS A 120 13.36 -8.44 4.55
CA LYS A 120 12.65 -9.28 3.59
C LYS A 120 11.24 -8.74 3.36
N ALA A 121 10.46 -8.47 4.41
CA ALA A 121 9.11 -7.94 4.27
C ALA A 121 9.07 -6.61 3.50
N ILE A 122 9.97 -5.66 3.79
CA ILE A 122 10.05 -4.39 3.06
C ILE A 122 10.42 -4.61 1.58
N THR A 123 11.25 -5.60 1.29
CA THR A 123 11.64 -5.95 -0.08
C THR A 123 10.47 -6.58 -0.84
N ASP A 124 9.77 -7.52 -0.21
CA ASP A 124 8.57 -8.14 -0.77
C ASP A 124 7.51 -7.08 -1.06
N PHE A 125 7.26 -6.14 -0.12
CA PHE A 125 6.33 -5.03 -0.33
C PHE A 125 6.75 -4.07 -1.46
N HIS A 126 8.04 -3.82 -1.62
CA HIS A 126 8.53 -3.04 -2.77
C HIS A 126 8.20 -3.74 -4.09
N ASN A 127 8.45 -5.04 -4.16
CA ASN A 127 8.15 -5.84 -5.34
C ASN A 127 6.63 -5.87 -5.59
N SER A 128 5.83 -6.22 -4.59
CA SER A 128 4.37 -6.22 -4.69
C SER A 128 3.80 -4.87 -5.10
N ARG A 129 4.37 -3.74 -4.65
CA ARG A 129 3.97 -2.41 -5.12
C ARG A 129 4.19 -2.25 -6.63
N ASN A 130 5.36 -2.66 -7.12
CA ASN A 130 5.72 -2.50 -8.53
C ASN A 130 4.86 -3.39 -9.45
N TRP A 131 4.41 -4.54 -8.94
CA TRP A 131 3.56 -5.48 -9.69
C TRP A 131 2.05 -5.27 -9.49
N GLY A 132 1.61 -4.82 -8.32
CA GLY A 132 0.22 -4.95 -7.85
C GLY A 132 -0.84 -4.11 -8.56
N MET A 133 -0.44 -3.27 -9.53
CA MET A 133 -1.36 -2.54 -10.43
C MET A 133 -0.85 -2.56 -11.88
N HIS A 134 0.18 -3.35 -12.16
CA HIS A 134 0.75 -3.49 -13.50
C HIS A 134 0.19 -4.74 -14.13
N GLU A 135 -0.37 -4.64 -15.33
CA GLU A 135 -0.81 -5.77 -16.16
C GLU A 135 0.35 -6.19 -17.07
N PRO A 136 1.15 -7.21 -16.72
CA PRO A 136 2.30 -7.58 -17.53
C PRO A 136 1.88 -8.36 -18.78
N ALA A 137 2.58 -8.14 -19.89
CA ALA A 137 2.39 -8.94 -21.09
C ALA A 137 2.63 -10.45 -20.87
N SER A 138 3.36 -10.82 -19.80
CA SER A 138 3.50 -12.23 -19.38
C SER A 138 2.18 -12.87 -18.96
N LEU A 139 1.19 -12.10 -18.50
CA LEU A 139 -0.15 -12.64 -18.21
C LEU A 139 -0.83 -13.12 -19.49
N LEU A 140 -0.72 -12.36 -20.58
CA LEU A 140 -1.20 -12.81 -21.89
C LEU A 140 -0.47 -14.07 -22.35
N ASN A 141 0.86 -14.12 -22.20
CA ASN A 141 1.61 -15.34 -22.54
C ASN A 141 1.17 -16.54 -21.69
N ALA A 142 0.93 -16.37 -20.40
CA ALA A 142 0.43 -17.42 -19.52
C ALA A 142 -0.97 -17.90 -19.95
N GLN A 143 -1.87 -16.98 -20.30
CA GLN A 143 -3.19 -17.33 -20.85
C GLN A 143 -3.08 -18.14 -22.14
N LEU A 144 -2.14 -17.80 -23.03
CA LEU A 144 -1.92 -18.56 -24.26
C LEU A 144 -1.40 -19.97 -23.95
N GLU A 145 -0.48 -20.13 -23.00
CA GLU A 145 0.00 -21.46 -22.61
C GLU A 145 -1.10 -22.29 -21.91
N GLU A 146 -1.94 -21.69 -21.08
CA GLU A 146 -3.08 -22.38 -20.47
C GLU A 146 -4.06 -22.91 -21.53
N ILE A 147 -4.36 -22.10 -22.56
CA ILE A 147 -5.16 -22.55 -23.70
C ILE A 147 -4.51 -23.75 -24.37
N ARG A 148 -3.18 -23.70 -24.59
CA ARG A 148 -2.43 -24.82 -25.19
C ARG A 148 -2.60 -26.09 -24.37
N GLU A 149 -2.41 -26.00 -23.06
CA GLU A 149 -2.48 -27.14 -22.14
C GLU A 149 -3.90 -27.72 -22.04
N GLN A 150 -4.93 -26.88 -21.95
CA GLN A 150 -6.31 -27.33 -21.78
C GLN A 150 -6.92 -27.90 -23.07
N THR A 151 -6.51 -27.38 -24.23
CA THR A 151 -7.17 -27.70 -25.52
C THR A 151 -6.32 -28.57 -26.43
N GLY A 152 -5.00 -28.59 -26.24
CA GLY A 152 -4.04 -29.22 -27.14
C GLY A 152 -3.85 -28.49 -28.48
N GLU A 153 -4.51 -27.34 -28.69
CA GLU A 153 -4.45 -26.56 -29.92
C GLU A 153 -3.35 -25.49 -29.90
N ASP A 154 -3.01 -24.94 -31.08
CA ASP A 154 -2.23 -23.70 -31.12
C ASP A 154 -3.08 -22.53 -30.56
N PRO A 155 -2.61 -21.81 -29.52
CA PRO A 155 -3.40 -20.79 -28.84
C PRO A 155 -3.81 -19.63 -29.74
N LYS A 156 -2.98 -19.27 -30.72
CA LYS A 156 -3.30 -18.15 -31.62
C LYS A 156 -4.40 -18.54 -32.59
N SER A 157 -4.31 -19.73 -33.19
CA SER A 157 -5.40 -20.28 -34.01
C SER A 157 -6.70 -20.42 -33.21
N TYR A 158 -6.60 -20.95 -31.98
CA TYR A 158 -7.74 -21.08 -31.07
C TYR A 158 -8.45 -19.74 -30.82
N LEU A 159 -7.69 -18.67 -30.53
CA LEU A 159 -8.27 -17.34 -30.29
C LEU A 159 -8.77 -16.68 -31.58
N LEU A 160 -7.99 -16.69 -32.66
CA LEU A 160 -8.36 -16.06 -33.93
C LEU A 160 -9.66 -16.63 -34.51
N SER A 161 -9.92 -17.93 -34.32
CA SER A 161 -11.18 -18.55 -34.74
C SER A 161 -12.42 -18.04 -34.00
N ARG A 162 -12.23 -17.39 -32.84
CA ARG A 162 -13.29 -16.84 -31.98
C ARG A 162 -13.36 -15.32 -32.02
N ILE A 163 -12.42 -14.65 -32.71
CA ILE A 163 -12.50 -13.21 -32.93
C ILE A 163 -13.59 -12.96 -33.97
N VAL A 164 -14.67 -12.35 -33.51
CA VAL A 164 -15.77 -11.88 -34.34
C VAL A 164 -15.80 -10.34 -34.31
N PRO A 165 -16.51 -9.67 -35.24
CA PRO A 165 -16.59 -8.20 -35.27
C PRO A 165 -17.17 -7.57 -33.99
N GLU A 166 -17.87 -8.36 -33.17
CA GLU A 166 -18.36 -7.97 -31.85
C GLU A 166 -17.42 -8.48 -30.75
N ILE A 167 -16.84 -7.57 -29.97
CA ILE A 167 -16.03 -7.94 -28.81
C ILE A 167 -16.96 -8.29 -27.65
N SER A 168 -17.02 -9.58 -27.31
CA SER A 168 -17.75 -10.09 -26.13
C SER A 168 -16.77 -10.34 -24.97
N TRP A 169 -17.26 -10.15 -23.75
CA TRP A 169 -16.54 -10.49 -22.52
C TRP A 169 -17.48 -11.25 -21.58
N HIS A 170 -16.91 -12.10 -20.73
CA HIS A 170 -17.69 -12.92 -19.80
C HIS A 170 -18.01 -12.11 -18.54
N ASP A 171 -19.28 -11.70 -18.40
CA ASP A 171 -19.79 -11.10 -17.16
C ASP A 171 -20.38 -12.17 -16.25
N PHE A 172 -19.61 -12.58 -15.25
CA PHE A 172 -20.04 -13.60 -14.29
C PHE A 172 -20.89 -12.96 -13.19
N THR A 173 -22.06 -13.54 -12.91
CA THR A 173 -22.95 -13.04 -11.84
C THR A 173 -22.56 -13.53 -10.44
N ASN A 174 -21.71 -14.56 -10.36
CA ASN A 174 -21.33 -15.21 -9.11
C ASN A 174 -19.87 -15.66 -9.15
N TYR A 175 -19.24 -15.72 -7.98
CA TYR A 175 -17.97 -16.39 -7.75
C TYR A 175 -18.20 -17.70 -6.98
N GLU A 176 -17.23 -18.60 -7.03
CA GLU A 176 -17.15 -19.69 -6.05
C GLU A 176 -16.63 -19.13 -4.72
N GLY A 177 -17.15 -19.65 -3.60
CA GLY A 177 -16.74 -19.23 -2.26
C GLY A 177 -15.23 -19.33 -1.99
N TYR A 178 -14.50 -20.18 -2.72
CA TYR A 178 -13.04 -20.26 -2.73
C TYR A 178 -12.36 -18.90 -2.90
N TRP A 179 -12.91 -18.01 -3.75
CA TRP A 179 -12.34 -16.68 -3.99
C TRP A 179 -12.31 -15.81 -2.73
N LEU A 180 -13.34 -15.91 -1.88
CA LEU A 180 -13.39 -15.16 -0.61
C LEU A 180 -12.42 -15.74 0.43
N ILE A 181 -12.28 -17.07 0.48
CA ILE A 181 -11.34 -17.75 1.38
C ILE A 181 -9.89 -17.37 1.02
N ASP A 182 -9.57 -17.41 -0.27
CA ASP A 182 -8.24 -17.10 -0.78
C ASP A 182 -7.89 -15.63 -0.49
N LEU A 183 -8.79 -14.71 -0.86
CA LEU A 183 -8.65 -13.29 -0.54
C LEU A 183 -8.42 -13.04 0.96
N PHE A 184 -9.17 -13.72 1.84
CA PHE A 184 -9.01 -13.57 3.28
C PHE A 184 -7.64 -14.06 3.75
N THR A 185 -7.22 -15.24 3.29
CA THR A 185 -5.98 -15.90 3.68
C THR A 185 -4.77 -15.05 3.28
N GLU A 186 -4.70 -14.63 2.02
CA GLU A 186 -3.62 -13.79 1.51
C GLU A 186 -3.59 -12.42 2.23
N SER A 187 -4.76 -11.80 2.39
CA SER A 187 -4.86 -10.47 3.02
C SER A 187 -4.50 -10.51 4.50
N GLN A 188 -4.84 -11.58 5.20
CA GLN A 188 -4.45 -11.78 6.60
C GLN A 188 -2.93 -11.96 6.74
N HIS A 189 -2.30 -12.73 5.82
CA HIS A 189 -0.85 -12.90 5.79
C HIS A 189 -0.14 -11.56 5.56
N ILE A 190 -0.54 -10.82 4.53
CA ILE A 190 0.04 -9.50 4.19
C ILE A 190 -0.16 -8.51 5.35
N TYR A 191 -1.32 -8.51 6.00
CA TYR A 191 -1.58 -7.67 7.17
C TYR A 191 -0.62 -7.94 8.33
N GLY A 192 -0.23 -9.21 8.54
CA GLY A 192 0.80 -9.60 9.50
C GLY A 192 2.14 -8.91 9.20
N GLY A 193 2.58 -8.94 7.95
CA GLY A 193 3.80 -8.27 7.52
C GLY A 193 3.73 -6.74 7.68
N PHE A 194 2.61 -6.10 7.33
CA PHE A 194 2.45 -4.65 7.52
C PHE A 194 2.56 -4.26 9.00
N ARG A 195 1.91 -5.03 9.89
CA ARG A 195 1.99 -4.81 11.34
C ARG A 195 3.42 -4.95 11.86
N MET A 196 4.13 -5.96 11.39
CA MET A 196 5.51 -6.23 11.78
C MET A 196 6.41 -5.03 11.45
N VAL A 197 6.36 -4.52 10.22
CA VAL A 197 7.11 -3.32 9.82
C VAL A 197 6.66 -2.09 10.62
N HIS A 198 5.36 -1.91 10.85
CA HIS A 198 4.85 -0.79 11.66
C HIS A 198 5.37 -0.81 13.11
N GLN A 199 5.53 -1.99 13.73
CA GLN A 199 6.19 -2.06 15.04
C GLN A 199 7.65 -1.66 14.97
N GLN A 200 8.36 -2.03 13.91
CA GLN A 200 9.74 -1.58 13.72
C GLN A 200 9.83 -0.06 13.55
N MET A 201 8.92 0.58 12.80
CA MET A 201 8.87 2.04 12.71
C MET A 201 8.75 2.69 14.09
N LYS A 202 7.90 2.14 14.97
CA LYS A 202 7.74 2.65 16.34
C LYS A 202 9.00 2.48 17.19
N LYS A 203 9.73 1.36 17.02
CA LYS A 203 11.02 1.14 17.69
C LYS A 203 12.04 2.17 17.22
N ASP A 204 12.17 2.36 15.90
CA ASP A 204 13.08 3.36 15.34
C ASP A 204 12.72 4.77 15.84
N TYR A 205 11.44 5.12 15.86
CA TYR A 205 10.97 6.40 16.37
C TYR A 205 11.30 6.59 17.86
N SER A 206 11.12 5.54 18.68
CA SER A 206 11.48 5.58 20.11
C SER A 206 12.96 5.86 20.35
N ILE A 207 13.83 5.33 19.50
CA ILE A 207 15.27 5.57 19.56
C ILE A 207 15.57 7.02 19.19
N LEU A 208 14.96 7.55 18.12
CA LEU A 208 15.18 8.93 17.69
C LEU A 208 14.80 9.94 18.78
N ILE A 209 13.66 9.73 19.45
CA ILE A 209 13.18 10.65 20.49
C ILE A 209 13.74 10.35 21.89
N GLY A 210 14.35 9.17 22.10
CA GLY A 210 14.87 8.75 23.40
C GLY A 210 13.81 8.33 24.43
N GLU A 211 12.56 8.10 23.99
CA GLU A 211 11.42 7.84 24.87
C GLU A 211 10.53 6.69 24.37
N ARG A 212 9.75 6.11 25.28
CA ARG A 212 8.80 5.07 24.94
C ARG A 212 7.60 5.64 24.17
N VAL A 213 7.34 5.06 23.00
CA VAL A 213 6.27 5.50 22.10
C VAL A 213 4.95 4.79 22.40
N ARG A 214 3.85 5.54 22.47
CA ARG A 214 2.48 5.03 22.48
C ARG A 214 1.63 5.78 21.45
N ILE A 215 0.85 5.04 20.67
CA ILE A 215 -0.11 5.65 19.74
C ILE A 215 -1.41 5.86 20.51
N ARG A 216 -1.77 7.13 20.75
CA ARG A 216 -3.07 7.51 21.29
C ARG A 216 -3.96 8.00 20.15
N ARG A 217 -5.08 7.33 19.92
CA ARG A 217 -6.09 7.78 18.95
C ARG A 217 -7.04 8.74 19.66
N ILE A 218 -7.02 9.99 19.23
CA ILE A 218 -7.95 11.01 19.72
C ILE A 218 -9.22 10.91 18.88
N LYS A 219 -10.37 10.73 19.53
CA LYS A 219 -11.66 10.78 18.87
C LYS A 219 -12.06 12.24 18.76
N THR A 220 -12.15 12.72 17.53
CA THR A 220 -12.69 14.04 17.20
C THR A 220 -14.03 13.82 16.51
N GLU A 221 -15.06 14.57 16.89
CA GLU A 221 -16.43 14.36 16.37
C GLU A 221 -16.52 14.65 14.88
N VAL A 222 -15.93 15.77 14.46
CA VAL A 222 -16.02 16.26 13.08
C VAL A 222 -14.63 16.45 12.51
N ARG A 223 -14.40 15.89 11.32
CA ARG A 223 -13.21 16.16 10.54
C ARG A 223 -13.40 17.49 9.81
N PRO A 224 -12.60 18.54 10.08
CA PRO A 224 -12.82 19.87 9.50
C PRO A 224 -12.59 19.86 7.98
N PHE A 225 -13.64 20.15 7.21
CA PHE A 225 -13.57 20.11 5.75
C PHE A 225 -12.55 21.10 5.18
N GLN A 226 -12.54 22.35 5.64
CA GLN A 226 -11.74 23.41 5.03
C GLN A 226 -10.24 23.12 5.08
N SER A 227 -9.71 22.71 6.22
CA SER A 227 -8.28 22.36 6.35
C SER A 227 -7.92 21.11 5.53
N GLU A 228 -8.82 20.14 5.48
CA GLU A 228 -8.62 18.88 4.76
C GLU A 228 -8.73 19.03 3.25
N PHE A 229 -9.48 20.03 2.78
CA PHE A 229 -9.60 20.37 1.37
C PHE A 229 -8.43 21.23 0.89
N THR A 230 -7.93 22.14 1.74
CA THR A 230 -6.78 23.00 1.41
C THR A 230 -5.49 22.20 1.33
N LEU A 231 -5.28 21.20 2.19
CA LEU A 231 -4.03 20.43 2.23
C LEU A 231 -3.68 19.74 0.89
N PRO A 232 -4.58 18.95 0.25
CA PRO A 232 -4.31 18.38 -1.07
C PRO A 232 -4.09 19.43 -2.16
N LYS A 233 -4.79 20.57 -2.10
CA LYS A 233 -4.61 21.67 -3.05
C LYS A 233 -3.22 22.30 -2.93
N THR A 234 -2.78 22.56 -1.69
CA THR A 234 -1.43 23.06 -1.41
C THR A 234 -0.38 22.06 -1.86
N SER A 235 -0.56 20.77 -1.55
CA SER A 235 0.33 19.70 -2.01
C SER A 235 0.40 19.64 -3.53
N MET A 236 -0.74 19.72 -4.22
CA MET A 236 -0.78 19.76 -5.68
C MET A 236 -0.06 20.99 -6.24
N ALA A 237 -0.23 22.17 -5.63
CA ALA A 237 0.46 23.39 -6.04
C ALA A 237 1.99 23.30 -5.85
N MET A 238 2.44 22.64 -4.77
CA MET A 238 3.85 22.32 -4.54
C MET A 238 4.38 21.35 -5.60
N GLN A 239 3.59 20.33 -5.95
CA GLN A 239 3.93 19.36 -6.98
C GLN A 239 3.99 19.99 -8.38
N THR A 240 3.09 20.89 -8.74
CA THR A 240 3.11 21.58 -10.03
C THR A 240 4.00 22.83 -10.07
N GLN A 241 4.74 23.10 -8.98
CA GLN A 241 5.65 24.25 -8.84
C GLN A 241 4.98 25.63 -9.00
N VAL A 242 3.67 25.72 -8.76
CA VAL A 242 2.89 26.97 -8.80
C VAL A 242 2.67 27.57 -7.41
N TYR A 243 3.05 26.86 -6.35
CA TYR A 243 2.97 27.34 -4.98
C TYR A 243 3.81 28.62 -4.78
N LYS A 244 3.20 29.64 -4.19
CA LYS A 244 3.86 30.88 -3.76
C LYS A 244 3.69 31.00 -2.24
N LYS A 245 4.80 31.10 -1.52
CA LYS A 245 4.78 31.40 -0.10
C LYS A 245 4.43 32.88 0.04
N GLU A 246 3.26 33.19 0.60
CA GLU A 246 2.96 34.56 1.04
C GLU A 246 3.94 34.86 2.17
N ILE A 247 4.85 35.80 1.93
CA ILE A 247 5.68 36.37 2.98
C ILE A 247 4.80 37.47 3.57
N GLU A 248 4.19 37.21 4.73
CA GLU A 248 3.66 38.31 5.54
C GLU A 248 4.86 39.20 5.91
N SER A 249 4.91 40.39 5.31
CA SER A 249 5.77 41.45 5.78
C SER A 249 5.18 41.92 7.11
N GLU A 250 5.81 41.51 8.21
CA GLU A 250 5.60 42.18 9.49
C GLU A 250 6.05 43.65 9.32
N GLU A 251 5.07 44.57 9.37
CA GLU A 251 5.29 46.01 9.57
C GLU A 251 5.57 46.33 11.05
#